data_AF-A0A2W4ZRB5-F1
#
_entry.id   AF-A0A2W4ZRB5-F1
#
_cell.length_a   1.000
_cell.length_b   1.000
_cell.length_c   1.000
_cell.angle_alpha   90.00
_cell.angle_beta   90.00
_cell.angle_gamma   90.00
#
_symmetry.space_group_name_H-M   'P 1'
#
loop_
_entity.id
_entity.type
_entity.pdbx_description
1 polymer ?
#
loop_
_entity_poly.entity_id
_entity_poly.type
_entity_poly.pdbx_seq_one_letter_code
_entity_poly.pdbx_strand_id
1 'polypeptide(L)'
;MKDLGDYIERINGSGTPEEAFAVFCEALNKHGYDRIAYTLCTDHPSLKLSKQHGLATSYPDDWMRYYVEKDYLNVDPVIRELLASRKPFFWDDVTARHDTPENSVRLMNEAADANVRDGIGISLIGKPGEIVGVGIARSDSHKGRDYEFLAAANLLSVYFHETFRNMMEEPVKVSLSVREKEILCWAAEGKIDEDIATLLNISSNTVRYHWKNIFIKLEANGKIYAITKAIRLELIFPNVVTYQKW
;
A
#
# COMPACT_ATOMS: atom_id res chain seq x y z
N MET A 1 5.66 17.01 -17.50
CA MET A 1 4.79 17.89 -16.67
C MET A 1 5.64 19.05 -16.13
N LYS A 2 5.48 20.28 -16.64
CA LYS A 2 6.36 21.43 -16.31
C LYS A 2 6.05 22.06 -14.94
N ASP A 3 4.81 21.89 -14.48
CA ASP A 3 4.20 22.40 -13.24
C ASP A 3 4.17 21.33 -12.12
N LEU A 4 5.01 20.30 -12.23
CA LEU A 4 5.05 19.17 -11.29
C LEU A 4 5.32 19.61 -9.84
N GLY A 5 6.25 20.56 -9.64
CA GLY A 5 6.60 21.08 -8.31
C GLY A 5 5.42 21.77 -7.62
N ASP A 6 4.70 22.63 -8.35
CA ASP A 6 3.53 23.35 -7.84
C ASP A 6 2.42 22.40 -7.40
N TYR A 7 2.20 21.32 -8.16
CA TYR A 7 1.22 20.30 -7.77
C TYR A 7 1.62 19.54 -6.52
N ILE A 8 2.91 19.21 -6.36
CA ILE A 8 3.42 18.56 -5.15
C ILE A 8 3.22 19.47 -3.93
N GLU A 9 3.54 20.76 -4.06
CA GLU A 9 3.34 21.74 -2.99
C GLU A 9 1.86 21.84 -2.58
N ARG A 10 0.95 21.93 -3.56
CA ARG A 10 -0.49 21.98 -3.31
C ARG A 10 -1.04 20.70 -2.69
N ILE A 11 -0.58 19.52 -3.12
CA ILE A 11 -0.94 18.24 -2.51
C ILE A 11 -0.52 18.25 -1.04
N ASN A 12 0.76 18.53 -0.76
CA ASN A 12 1.30 18.52 0.61
C ASN A 12 0.61 19.56 1.53
N GLY A 13 0.17 20.68 0.96
CA GLY A 13 -0.54 21.75 1.68
C GLY A 13 -2.06 21.55 1.80
N SER A 14 -2.62 20.44 1.32
CA SER A 14 -4.05 20.17 1.40
C SER A 14 -4.51 19.98 2.86
N GLY A 15 -5.74 20.38 3.16
CA GLY A 15 -6.32 20.26 4.51
C GLY A 15 -7.08 18.96 4.75
N THR A 16 -7.56 18.32 3.68
CA THR A 16 -8.29 17.03 3.75
C THR A 16 -7.84 16.04 2.66
N PRO A 17 -8.11 14.73 2.84
CA PRO A 17 -7.83 13.72 1.83
C PRO A 17 -8.53 14.00 0.48
N GLU A 18 -9.75 14.53 0.50
CA GLU A 18 -10.53 14.88 -0.69
C GLU A 18 -9.91 16.06 -1.45
N GLU A 19 -9.41 17.07 -0.74
CA GLU A 19 -8.69 18.20 -1.35
C GLU A 19 -7.40 17.72 -2.03
N ALA A 20 -6.61 16.88 -1.34
CA ALA A 20 -5.39 16.30 -1.91
C ALA A 20 -5.70 15.48 -3.17
N PHE A 21 -6.79 14.69 -3.14
CA PHE A 21 -7.22 13.89 -4.28
C PHE A 21 -7.71 14.74 -5.45
N ALA A 22 -8.40 15.85 -5.18
CA ALA A 22 -8.84 16.79 -6.21
C ALA A 22 -7.66 17.45 -6.93
N VAL A 23 -6.63 17.90 -6.18
CA VAL A 23 -5.39 18.47 -6.77
C VAL A 23 -4.64 17.41 -7.58
N PHE A 24 -4.57 16.18 -7.08
CA PHE A 24 -3.96 15.05 -7.80
C PHE A 24 -4.69 14.75 -9.12
N CYS A 25 -6.03 14.70 -9.10
CA CYS A 25 -6.84 14.53 -10.31
C CYS A 25 -6.63 15.67 -11.31
N GLU A 26 -6.58 16.92 -10.85
CA GLU A 26 -6.35 18.10 -11.69
C GLU A 26 -5.02 17.99 -12.47
N ALA A 27 -3.95 17.60 -11.79
CA ALA A 27 -2.62 17.45 -12.39
C ALA A 27 -2.61 16.42 -13.52
N LEU A 28 -3.27 15.28 -13.32
CA LEU A 28 -3.31 14.19 -14.29
C LEU A 28 -4.26 14.49 -15.46
N ASN A 29 -5.37 15.16 -15.20
CA ASN A 29 -6.37 15.51 -16.22
C ASN A 29 -5.80 16.49 -17.27
N LYS A 30 -4.92 17.42 -16.87
CA LYS A 30 -4.19 18.29 -17.82
C LYS A 30 -3.39 17.53 -18.89
N HIS A 31 -3.07 16.26 -18.63
CA HIS A 31 -2.34 15.38 -19.54
C HIS A 31 -3.24 14.32 -20.20
N GLY A 32 -4.56 14.48 -20.12
CA GLY A 32 -5.54 13.60 -20.76
C GLY A 32 -5.94 12.37 -19.93
N TYR A 33 -5.44 12.24 -18.71
CA TYR A 33 -5.84 11.18 -17.79
C TYR A 33 -6.91 11.69 -16.83
N ASP A 34 -8.17 11.47 -17.20
CA ASP A 34 -9.35 12.06 -16.57
C ASP A 34 -10.13 11.07 -15.68
N ARG A 35 -9.60 9.87 -15.48
CA ARG A 35 -10.17 8.82 -14.64
C ARG A 35 -9.10 8.29 -13.71
N ILE A 36 -9.27 8.41 -12.40
CA ILE A 36 -8.26 8.03 -11.41
C ILE A 36 -8.93 7.20 -10.33
N ALA A 37 -8.33 6.06 -9.97
CA ALA A 37 -8.77 5.23 -8.86
C ALA A 37 -7.58 4.93 -7.94
N TYR A 38 -7.69 5.34 -6.67
CA TYR A 38 -6.78 5.01 -5.59
C TYR A 38 -7.36 3.84 -4.79
N THR A 39 -6.72 2.68 -4.89
CA THR A 39 -7.27 1.37 -4.46
C THR A 39 -6.41 0.75 -3.37
N LEU A 40 -7.05 0.21 -2.33
CA LEU A 40 -6.38 -0.64 -1.36
C LEU A 40 -6.33 -2.06 -1.90
N CYS A 41 -5.18 -2.48 -2.46
CA CYS A 41 -5.03 -3.82 -3.04
C CYS A 41 -4.95 -4.93 -1.97
N THR A 42 -4.50 -4.59 -0.77
CA THR A 42 -4.52 -5.45 0.42
C THR A 42 -5.26 -4.79 1.56
N ASP A 43 -5.52 -5.53 2.64
CA ASP A 43 -6.04 -4.94 3.87
C ASP A 43 -5.03 -3.94 4.44
N HIS A 44 -5.52 -2.81 4.93
CA HIS A 44 -4.75 -1.77 5.61
C HIS A 44 -5.12 -1.64 7.09
N PRO A 45 -4.68 -2.58 7.96
CA PRO A 45 -4.86 -2.47 9.41
C PRO A 45 -4.28 -1.21 10.03
N SER A 46 -3.27 -0.57 9.43
CA SER A 46 -2.79 0.74 9.90
C SER A 46 -3.86 1.83 9.81
N LEU A 47 -4.77 1.70 8.84
CA LEU A 47 -5.92 2.57 8.63
C LEU A 47 -7.23 1.95 9.16
N LYS A 48 -7.19 0.73 9.70
CA LYS A 48 -8.36 -0.08 10.06
C LYS A 48 -9.35 -0.29 8.89
N LEU A 49 -8.82 -0.40 7.67
CA LEU A 49 -9.60 -0.61 6.46
C LEU A 49 -9.28 -1.97 5.81
N SER A 50 -10.27 -2.60 5.21
CA SER A 50 -10.08 -3.79 4.36
C SER A 50 -9.75 -3.40 2.92
N LYS A 51 -9.22 -4.34 2.14
CA LYS A 51 -9.02 -4.17 0.70
C LYS A 51 -10.31 -3.69 0.04
N GLN A 52 -10.22 -2.69 -0.83
CA GLN A 52 -11.38 -2.11 -1.53
C GLN A 52 -10.93 -1.31 -2.74
N HIS A 53 -11.74 -1.37 -3.81
CA HIS A 53 -11.50 -0.62 -5.04
C HIS A 53 -11.97 0.83 -4.89
N GLY A 54 -11.11 1.78 -5.29
CA GLY A 54 -11.45 3.20 -5.34
C GLY A 54 -11.80 3.82 -3.98
N LEU A 55 -10.93 3.64 -2.97
CA LEU A 55 -11.02 4.39 -1.71
C LEU A 55 -11.13 5.91 -1.94
N ALA A 56 -10.43 6.40 -2.97
CA ALA A 56 -10.73 7.67 -3.62
C ALA A 56 -10.77 7.44 -5.13
N THR A 57 -11.75 7.98 -5.84
CA THR A 57 -11.91 7.73 -7.26
C THR A 57 -12.63 8.86 -8.00
N SER A 58 -12.26 9.05 -9.27
CA SER A 58 -12.99 9.86 -10.26
C SER A 58 -13.54 8.99 -11.40
N TYR A 59 -13.55 7.67 -11.24
CA TYR A 59 -14.24 6.77 -12.16
C TYR A 59 -15.75 6.98 -12.12
N PRO A 60 -16.50 6.64 -13.19
CA PRO A 60 -17.95 6.73 -13.18
C PRO A 60 -18.60 5.87 -12.08
N ASP A 61 -19.59 6.42 -11.37
CA ASP A 61 -20.23 5.74 -10.24
C ASP A 61 -20.98 4.46 -10.63
N ASP A 62 -21.53 4.41 -11.85
CA ASP A 62 -22.15 3.21 -12.41
C ASP A 62 -21.12 2.12 -12.67
N TRP A 63 -19.95 2.46 -13.21
CA TRP A 63 -18.83 1.54 -13.37
C TRP A 63 -18.33 1.01 -12.03
N MET A 64 -18.11 1.89 -11.04
CA MET A 64 -17.64 1.48 -9.71
C MET A 64 -18.59 0.49 -9.03
N ARG A 65 -19.91 0.76 -9.09
CA ARG A 65 -20.93 -0.15 -8.55
C ARG A 65 -20.92 -1.49 -9.27
N TYR A 66 -20.91 -1.47 -10.59
CA TYR A 66 -20.89 -2.68 -11.41
C TYR A 66 -19.62 -3.52 -11.18
N TYR A 67 -18.46 -2.88 -11.04
CA TYR A 67 -17.19 -3.54 -10.72
C TYR A 67 -17.26 -4.29 -9.39
N VAL A 68 -17.85 -3.68 -8.36
CA VAL A 68 -18.04 -4.32 -7.05
C VAL A 68 -19.06 -5.47 -7.14
N GLU A 69 -20.19 -5.28 -7.80
CA GLU A 69 -21.22 -6.31 -7.98
C GLU A 69 -20.70 -7.57 -8.68
N LYS A 70 -19.74 -7.40 -9.59
CA LYS A 70 -19.10 -8.51 -10.32
C LYS A 70 -17.89 -9.13 -9.63
N ASP A 71 -17.52 -8.62 -8.45
CA ASP A 71 -16.30 -9.02 -7.72
C ASP A 71 -15.03 -8.93 -8.59
N TYR A 72 -14.96 -7.88 -9.41
CA TYR A 72 -13.93 -7.73 -10.43
C TYR A 72 -12.52 -7.52 -9.86
N LEU A 73 -12.41 -7.07 -8.61
CA LEU A 73 -11.13 -6.89 -7.92
C LEU A 73 -10.25 -8.15 -7.95
N ASN A 74 -10.85 -9.34 -7.86
CA ASN A 74 -10.11 -10.60 -7.80
C ASN A 74 -9.65 -11.13 -9.18
N VAL A 75 -10.20 -10.59 -10.27
CA VAL A 75 -9.93 -11.04 -11.64
C VAL A 75 -9.32 -9.93 -12.51
N ASP A 76 -9.19 -8.73 -11.96
CA ASP A 76 -8.61 -7.57 -12.63
C ASP A 76 -7.11 -7.79 -12.90
N PRO A 77 -6.69 -7.79 -14.17
CA PRO A 77 -5.30 -8.01 -14.53
C PRO A 77 -4.39 -6.86 -14.05
N VAL A 78 -4.90 -5.63 -13.95
CA VAL A 78 -4.17 -4.47 -13.43
C VAL A 78 -3.90 -4.65 -11.93
N ILE A 79 -4.90 -5.09 -11.15
CA ILE A 79 -4.72 -5.39 -9.71
C ILE A 79 -3.70 -6.50 -9.50
N ARG A 80 -3.75 -7.55 -10.31
CA ARG A 80 -2.76 -8.64 -10.27
C ARG A 80 -1.34 -8.12 -10.52
N GLU A 81 -1.15 -7.23 -11.50
CA GLU A 81 0.15 -6.63 -11.78
C GLU A 81 0.61 -5.69 -10.66
N LEU A 82 -0.30 -4.89 -10.09
CA LEU A 82 -0.02 -4.01 -8.94
C LEU A 82 0.50 -4.77 -7.71
N LEU A 83 -0.01 -5.99 -7.49
CA LEU A 83 0.47 -6.88 -6.42
C LEU A 83 1.81 -7.56 -6.75
N ALA A 84 2.12 -7.77 -8.03
CA ALA A 84 3.30 -8.51 -8.47
C ALA A 84 4.52 -7.63 -8.79
N SER A 85 4.30 -6.38 -9.19
CA SER A 85 5.33 -5.47 -9.68
C SER A 85 5.33 -4.14 -8.93
N ARG A 86 6.54 -3.64 -8.66
CA ARG A 86 6.76 -2.29 -8.09
C ARG A 86 7.00 -1.24 -9.17
N LYS A 87 7.11 -1.64 -10.43
CA LYS A 87 7.38 -0.72 -11.54
C LYS A 87 6.06 -0.16 -12.05
N PRO A 88 5.94 1.16 -12.29
CA PRO A 88 4.84 1.71 -13.07
C PRO A 88 4.76 1.05 -14.44
N PHE A 89 3.55 0.81 -14.93
CA PHE A 89 3.31 0.08 -16.17
C PHE A 89 2.12 0.64 -16.94
N PHE A 90 2.06 0.36 -18.24
CA PHE A 90 0.90 0.64 -19.08
C PHE A 90 -0.05 -0.56 -19.05
N TRP A 91 -1.36 -0.33 -19.02
CA TRP A 91 -2.35 -1.42 -18.97
C TRP A 91 -2.23 -2.39 -20.15
N ASP A 92 -1.89 -1.87 -21.33
CA ASP A 92 -1.62 -2.67 -22.53
C ASP A 92 -0.49 -3.69 -22.36
N ASP A 93 0.50 -3.44 -21.48
CA ASP A 93 1.57 -4.43 -21.18
C ASP A 93 1.04 -5.66 -20.41
N VAL A 94 -0.11 -5.51 -19.75
CA VAL A 94 -0.73 -6.56 -18.95
C VAL A 94 -1.83 -7.27 -19.74
N THR A 95 -2.64 -6.52 -20.49
CA THR A 95 -3.74 -7.08 -21.29
C THR A 95 -3.27 -7.82 -22.55
N ALA A 96 -2.09 -7.47 -23.09
CA ALA A 96 -1.51 -8.15 -24.25
C ALA A 96 -0.90 -9.53 -23.91
N ARG A 97 -0.86 -9.94 -22.64
CA ARG A 97 -0.26 -11.22 -22.23
C ARG A 97 -1.14 -12.39 -22.65
N HIS A 98 -0.53 -13.40 -23.27
CA HIS A 98 -1.22 -14.59 -23.79
C HIS A 98 -1.92 -15.43 -22.71
N ASP A 99 -1.52 -15.32 -21.46
CA ASP A 99 -2.06 -16.05 -20.32
C ASP A 99 -3.17 -15.29 -19.57
N THR A 100 -3.66 -14.18 -20.12
CA THR A 100 -4.74 -13.39 -19.51
C THR A 100 -6.06 -14.18 -19.55
N PRO A 101 -6.68 -14.47 -18.40
CA PRO A 101 -7.96 -15.19 -18.35
C PRO A 101 -9.10 -14.48 -19.10
N GLU A 102 -10.07 -15.24 -19.63
CA GLU A 102 -11.17 -14.69 -20.43
C GLU A 102 -12.03 -13.67 -19.65
N ASN A 103 -12.25 -13.91 -18.35
CA ASN A 103 -12.96 -12.96 -17.48
C ASN A 103 -12.17 -11.66 -17.26
N SER A 104 -10.84 -11.71 -17.20
CA SER A 104 -9.98 -10.52 -17.17
C SER A 104 -10.09 -9.73 -18.48
N VAL A 105 -10.09 -10.40 -19.63
CA VAL A 105 -10.28 -9.74 -20.94
C VAL A 105 -11.66 -9.08 -21.01
N ARG A 106 -12.71 -9.78 -20.57
CA ARG A 106 -14.08 -9.24 -20.52
C ARG A 106 -14.16 -7.98 -19.66
N LEU A 107 -13.58 -8.02 -18.46
CA LEU A 107 -13.51 -6.87 -17.55
C LEU A 107 -12.89 -5.65 -18.24
N MET A 108 -11.77 -5.81 -18.95
CA MET A 108 -11.10 -4.68 -19.62
C MET A 108 -11.93 -4.12 -20.77
N ASN A 109 -12.67 -4.96 -21.50
CA ASN A 109 -13.59 -4.50 -22.54
C ASN A 109 -14.79 -3.74 -21.93
N GLU A 110 -15.38 -4.25 -20.85
CA GLU A 110 -16.49 -3.59 -20.14
C GLU A 110 -16.03 -2.27 -19.51
N ALA A 111 -14.80 -2.19 -19.00
CA ALA A 111 -14.18 -0.96 -18.53
C ALA A 111 -14.06 0.06 -19.67
N ALA A 112 -13.66 -0.38 -20.86
CA ALA A 112 -13.54 0.48 -22.03
C ALA A 112 -14.89 1.04 -22.50
N ASP A 113 -15.95 0.22 -22.45
CA ASP A 113 -17.34 0.64 -22.71
C ASP A 113 -17.81 1.69 -21.69
N ALA A 114 -17.35 1.59 -20.44
CA ALA A 114 -17.57 2.57 -19.39
C ALA A 114 -16.64 3.81 -19.46
N ASN A 115 -15.88 3.99 -20.55
CA ASN A 115 -14.90 5.07 -20.74
C ASN A 115 -13.74 5.04 -19.74
N VAL A 116 -13.31 3.84 -19.33
CA VAL A 116 -12.07 3.55 -18.60
C VAL A 116 -11.21 2.67 -19.52
N ARG A 117 -10.61 3.28 -20.55
CA ARG A 117 -10.18 2.56 -21.77
C ARG A 117 -8.71 2.16 -21.79
N ASP A 118 -7.85 3.14 -21.56
CA ASP A 118 -6.40 3.00 -21.55
C ASP A 118 -5.86 3.67 -20.29
N GLY A 119 -4.72 3.21 -19.81
CA GLY A 119 -4.21 3.71 -18.55
C GLY A 119 -2.84 3.20 -18.16
N ILE A 120 -2.42 3.66 -16.99
CA ILE A 120 -1.21 3.26 -16.31
C ILE A 120 -1.56 2.75 -14.91
N GLY A 121 -0.78 1.80 -14.43
CA GLY A 121 -0.85 1.29 -13.06
C GLY A 121 0.41 1.66 -12.30
N ILE A 122 0.25 2.15 -11.07
CA ILE A 122 1.34 2.47 -10.15
C ILE A 122 1.08 1.75 -8.82
N SER A 123 2.05 0.94 -8.39
CA SER A 123 2.02 0.21 -7.12
C SER A 123 2.81 0.99 -6.06
N LEU A 124 2.17 1.27 -4.93
CA LEU A 124 2.74 2.00 -3.80
C LEU A 124 2.72 1.09 -2.57
N ILE A 125 3.86 1.00 -1.89
CA ILE A 125 4.04 0.14 -0.72
C ILE A 125 3.99 1.04 0.51
N GLY A 126 2.98 0.81 1.36
CA GLY A 126 2.86 1.47 2.65
C GLY A 126 3.57 0.69 3.74
N LYS A 127 2.89 0.54 4.89
CA LYS A 127 3.37 -0.29 6.01
C LYS A 127 3.51 -1.76 5.62
N PRO A 128 4.28 -2.56 6.37
CA PRO A 128 4.49 -3.98 6.04
C PRO A 128 3.18 -4.75 5.76
N GLY A 129 3.04 -5.22 4.51
CA GLY A 129 1.88 -5.96 4.01
C GLY A 129 0.76 -5.11 3.39
N GLU A 130 0.90 -3.79 3.39
CA GLU A 130 -0.08 -2.83 2.86
C GLU A 130 0.37 -2.34 1.48
N ILE A 131 -0.43 -2.63 0.46
CA ILE A 131 -0.17 -2.26 -0.94
C ILE A 131 -1.35 -1.47 -1.45
N VAL A 132 -1.05 -0.30 -1.98
CA VAL A 132 -1.99 0.56 -2.69
C VAL A 132 -1.70 0.49 -4.18
N GLY A 133 -2.76 0.44 -4.97
CA GLY A 133 -2.69 0.60 -6.41
C GLY A 133 -3.33 1.89 -6.86
N VAL A 134 -2.67 2.63 -7.74
CA VAL A 134 -3.23 3.78 -8.42
C VAL A 134 -3.46 3.42 -9.88
N GLY A 135 -4.73 3.32 -10.27
CA GLY A 135 -5.15 3.21 -11.67
C GLY A 135 -5.40 4.61 -12.23
N ILE A 136 -4.63 5.01 -13.23
CA ILE A 136 -4.76 6.31 -13.87
C ILE A 136 -5.11 6.06 -15.33
N ALA A 137 -6.33 6.38 -15.70
CA ALA A 137 -6.94 6.04 -16.96
C ALA A 137 -7.42 7.28 -17.70
N ARG A 138 -7.71 7.08 -18.98
CA ARG A 138 -8.29 8.06 -19.86
C ARG A 138 -9.56 7.54 -20.50
N SER A 139 -10.50 8.44 -20.73
CA SER A 139 -11.74 8.18 -21.44
C SER A 139 -11.56 8.15 -22.96
N ASP A 140 -10.51 8.78 -23.47
CA ASP A 140 -10.12 8.69 -24.89
C ASP A 140 -9.39 7.37 -25.21
N SER A 141 -9.21 7.07 -26.49
CA SER A 141 -8.51 5.87 -26.97
C SER A 141 -7.08 6.15 -27.45
N HIS A 142 -6.45 7.23 -26.99
CA HIS A 142 -5.11 7.63 -27.43
C HIS A 142 -4.08 6.58 -26.99
N LYS A 143 -3.30 6.05 -27.94
CA LYS A 143 -2.38 4.91 -27.73
C LYS A 143 -0.90 5.31 -27.65
N GLY A 144 -0.62 6.53 -27.18
CA GLY A 144 0.74 7.02 -27.00
C GLY A 144 1.33 6.56 -25.67
N ARG A 145 2.49 5.88 -25.70
CA ARG A 145 3.30 5.64 -24.50
C ARG A 145 4.14 6.88 -24.20
N ASP A 146 3.88 7.51 -23.06
CA ASP A 146 4.65 8.64 -22.57
C ASP A 146 5.35 8.25 -21.26
N TYR A 147 6.64 7.94 -21.36
CA TYR A 147 7.45 7.56 -20.19
C TYR A 147 7.84 8.75 -19.32
N GLU A 148 7.90 9.97 -19.87
CA GLU A 148 8.14 11.18 -19.08
C GLU A 148 6.92 11.48 -18.20
N PHE A 149 5.71 11.36 -18.77
CA PHE A 149 4.49 11.43 -18.00
C PHE A 149 4.39 10.29 -16.98
N LEU A 150 4.67 9.04 -17.36
CA LEU A 150 4.63 7.91 -16.43
C LEU A 150 5.53 8.13 -15.20
N ALA A 151 6.74 8.68 -15.42
CA ALA A 151 7.65 9.04 -14.33
C ALA A 151 7.07 10.16 -13.44
N ALA A 152 6.50 11.20 -14.04
CA ALA A 152 5.88 12.31 -13.29
C ALA A 152 4.63 11.86 -12.51
N ALA A 153 3.76 11.06 -13.13
CA ALA A 153 2.56 10.49 -12.50
C ALA A 153 2.92 9.55 -11.34
N ASN A 154 3.99 8.76 -11.48
CA ASN A 154 4.53 7.95 -10.40
C ASN A 154 4.97 8.82 -9.21
N LEU A 155 5.74 9.89 -9.47
CA LEU A 155 6.19 10.78 -8.41
C LEU A 155 5.01 11.49 -7.72
N LEU A 156 4.04 12.00 -8.48
CA LEU A 156 2.81 12.58 -7.91
C LEU A 156 2.04 11.57 -7.06
N SER A 157 1.92 10.33 -7.52
CA SER A 157 1.21 9.27 -6.80
C SER A 157 1.88 8.97 -5.45
N VAL A 158 3.20 9.03 -5.37
CA VAL A 158 3.94 8.90 -4.10
C VAL A 158 3.60 10.06 -3.15
N TYR A 159 3.72 11.32 -3.60
CA TYR A 159 3.40 12.47 -2.75
C TYR A 159 1.94 12.50 -2.31
N PHE A 160 1.03 12.17 -3.21
CA PHE A 160 -0.40 12.02 -2.91
C PHE A 160 -0.64 10.93 -1.87
N HIS A 161 -0.07 9.73 -2.08
CA HIS A 161 -0.22 8.60 -1.15
C HIS A 161 0.25 8.94 0.26
N GLU A 162 1.46 9.50 0.40
CA GLU A 162 2.00 9.85 1.71
C GLU A 162 1.15 10.93 2.40
N THR A 163 0.72 11.95 1.66
CA THR A 163 -0.15 13.02 2.18
C THR A 163 -1.50 12.47 2.62
N PHE A 164 -2.19 11.73 1.75
CA PHE A 164 -3.49 11.13 2.01
C PHE A 164 -3.42 10.18 3.21
N ARG A 165 -2.40 9.33 3.26
CA ARG A 165 -2.21 8.36 4.34
C ARG A 165 -1.96 9.05 5.69
N ASN A 166 -1.12 10.08 5.73
CA ASN A 166 -0.84 10.83 6.97
C ASN A 166 -2.07 11.52 7.55
N MET A 167 -3.01 11.95 6.70
CA MET A 167 -4.29 12.54 7.14
C MET A 167 -5.27 11.48 7.69
N MET A 168 -5.18 10.25 7.21
CA MET A 168 -6.05 9.13 7.59
C MET A 168 -5.52 8.34 8.79
N GLU A 169 -4.20 8.32 9.00
CA GLU A 169 -3.56 7.49 10.02
C GLU A 169 -3.69 8.09 11.41
N GLU A 170 -4.13 7.26 12.38
CA GLU A 170 -4.06 7.63 13.79
C GLU A 170 -2.63 7.41 14.31
N PRO A 171 -2.10 8.34 15.14
CA PRO A 171 -0.78 8.17 15.72
C PRO A 171 -0.74 6.90 16.59
N VAL A 172 0.27 6.07 16.38
CA VAL A 172 0.50 4.87 17.20
C VAL A 172 0.82 5.28 18.62
N LYS A 173 -0.08 4.97 19.57
CA LYS A 173 0.06 5.33 20.99
C LYS A 173 0.83 4.30 21.83
N VAL A 174 1.33 3.23 21.20
CA VAL A 174 2.03 2.15 21.92
C VAL A 174 3.50 2.49 22.08
N SER A 175 4.00 2.42 23.33
CA SER A 175 5.42 2.59 23.64
C SER A 175 5.99 1.34 24.29
N LEU A 176 7.02 0.78 23.64
CA LEU A 176 7.81 -0.34 24.15
C LEU A 176 9.13 0.19 24.72
N SER A 177 9.52 -0.35 25.87
CA SER A 177 10.85 -0.12 26.46
C SER A 177 11.95 -0.72 25.58
N VAL A 178 13.17 -0.24 25.77
CA VAL A 178 14.36 -0.76 25.06
C VAL A 178 14.47 -2.29 25.21
N ARG A 179 14.27 -2.81 26.43
CA ARG A 179 14.37 -4.25 26.70
C ARG A 179 13.27 -5.07 26.04
N GLU A 180 12.05 -4.53 25.98
CA GLU A 180 10.94 -5.20 25.28
C GLU A 180 11.21 -5.26 23.77
N LYS A 181 11.79 -4.19 23.19
CA LYS A 181 12.20 -4.18 21.78
C LYS A 181 13.30 -5.20 21.50
N GLU A 182 14.32 -5.29 22.35
CA GLU A 182 15.40 -6.28 22.20
C GLU A 182 14.87 -7.72 22.24
N ILE A 183 13.96 -8.02 23.18
CA ILE A 183 13.31 -9.34 23.27
C ILE A 183 12.50 -9.64 22.01
N LEU A 184 11.71 -8.69 21.53
CA LEU A 184 10.94 -8.85 20.29
C LEU A 184 11.84 -9.05 19.07
N CYS A 185 12.96 -8.33 18.96
CA CYS A 185 13.93 -8.51 17.87
C CYS A 185 14.54 -9.91 17.88
N TRP A 186 15.02 -10.41 19.03
CA TRP A 186 15.56 -11.78 19.09
C TRP A 186 14.50 -12.85 18.85
N ALA A 187 13.27 -12.61 19.32
CA ALA A 187 12.17 -13.53 19.08
C ALA A 187 11.75 -13.55 17.60
N ALA A 188 11.85 -12.42 16.88
CA ALA A 188 11.62 -12.35 15.44
C ALA A 188 12.63 -13.20 14.65
N GLU A 189 13.84 -13.38 15.19
CA GLU A 189 14.89 -14.25 14.66
C GLU A 189 14.75 -15.73 15.11
N GLY A 190 13.64 -16.07 15.76
CA GLY A 190 13.31 -17.43 16.18
C GLY A 190 13.99 -17.90 17.47
N LYS A 191 14.59 -17.00 18.26
CA LYS A 191 15.18 -17.37 19.55
C LYS A 191 14.12 -17.69 20.60
N ILE A 192 14.38 -18.74 21.39
CA ILE A 192 13.55 -19.12 22.54
C ILE A 192 13.91 -18.28 23.77
N ASP A 193 13.08 -18.29 24.81
CA ASP A 193 13.27 -17.41 25.98
C ASP A 193 14.59 -17.67 26.70
N GLU A 194 15.05 -18.91 26.74
CA GLU A 194 16.33 -19.31 27.34
C GLU A 194 17.53 -18.73 26.57
N ASP A 195 17.47 -18.76 25.24
CA ASP A 195 18.51 -18.16 24.38
C ASP A 195 18.50 -16.64 24.52
N ILE A 196 17.32 -16.02 24.52
CA ILE A 196 17.15 -14.58 24.69
C ILE A 196 17.70 -14.14 26.05
N ALA A 197 17.41 -14.91 27.11
CA ALA A 197 17.92 -14.65 28.46
C ALA A 197 19.46 -14.65 28.47
N THR A 198 20.06 -15.65 27.82
CA THR A 198 21.52 -15.76 27.68
C THR A 198 22.10 -14.58 26.88
N LEU A 199 21.52 -14.27 25.72
CA LEU A 199 21.96 -13.18 24.83
C LEU A 199 21.87 -11.80 25.50
N LEU A 200 20.87 -11.59 26.35
CA LEU A 200 20.63 -10.32 27.03
C LEU A 200 21.22 -10.27 28.45
N ASN A 201 21.90 -11.34 28.89
CA ASN A 201 22.45 -11.50 30.25
C ASN A 201 21.42 -11.21 31.37
N ILE A 202 20.23 -11.82 31.25
CA ILE A 202 19.14 -11.75 32.23
C ILE A 202 18.57 -13.15 32.49
N SER A 203 17.66 -13.29 33.45
CA SER A 203 17.00 -14.59 33.70
C SER A 203 15.86 -14.85 32.70
N SER A 204 15.55 -16.11 32.41
CA SER A 204 14.35 -16.49 31.62
C SER A 204 13.05 -16.00 32.26
N ASN A 205 13.02 -15.87 33.59
CA ASN A 205 11.89 -15.28 34.31
C ASN A 205 11.74 -13.78 34.00
N THR A 206 12.85 -13.06 33.86
CA THR A 206 12.87 -11.65 33.43
C THR A 206 12.37 -11.50 31.99
N VAL A 207 12.77 -12.40 31.08
CA VAL A 207 12.23 -12.44 29.70
C VAL A 207 10.72 -12.65 29.71
N ARG A 208 10.23 -13.63 30.48
CA ARG A 208 8.79 -13.90 30.64
C ARG A 208 8.03 -12.71 31.23
N TYR A 209 8.63 -11.96 32.15
CA TYR A 209 8.05 -10.72 32.68
C TYR A 209 7.86 -9.66 31.59
N HIS A 210 8.88 -9.42 30.76
CA HIS A 210 8.76 -8.51 29.62
C HIS A 210 7.73 -8.97 28.60
N TRP A 211 7.63 -10.29 28.32
CA TRP A 211 6.57 -10.82 27.45
C TRP A 211 5.16 -10.48 27.94
N LYS A 212 4.91 -10.57 29.25
CA LYS A 212 3.60 -10.17 29.82
C LYS A 212 3.29 -8.71 29.54
N ASN A 213 4.28 -7.82 29.70
CA ASN A 213 4.11 -6.40 29.40
C ASN A 213 3.91 -6.14 27.90
N ILE A 214 4.65 -6.85 27.03
CA ILE A 214 4.50 -6.78 25.58
C ILE A 214 3.07 -7.19 25.18
N PHE A 215 2.54 -8.29 25.72
CA PHE A 215 1.19 -8.75 25.41
C PHE A 215 0.11 -7.75 25.81
N ILE A 216 0.27 -7.09 26.97
CA ILE A 216 -0.64 -6.04 27.41
C ILE A 216 -0.56 -4.83 26.47
N LYS A 217 0.66 -4.33 26.19
CA LYS A 217 0.87 -3.13 25.37
C LYS A 217 0.46 -3.30 23.91
N LEU A 218 0.64 -4.50 23.37
CA LEU A 218 0.29 -4.83 21.99
C LEU A 218 -1.08 -5.49 21.88
N GLU A 219 -1.82 -5.69 22.97
CA GLU A 219 -3.09 -6.43 22.97
C GLU A 219 -2.97 -7.77 22.20
N ALA A 220 -1.89 -8.49 22.48
CA ALA A 220 -1.53 -9.71 21.76
C ALA A 220 -1.75 -10.95 22.64
N ASN A 221 -2.27 -12.02 22.05
CA ASN A 221 -2.56 -13.29 22.74
C ASN A 221 -1.45 -14.35 22.59
N GLY A 222 -0.30 -13.99 22.01
CA GLY A 222 0.82 -14.91 21.82
C GLY A 222 2.04 -14.24 21.19
N LYS A 223 3.19 -14.91 21.28
CA LYS A 223 4.49 -14.37 20.82
C LYS A 223 4.48 -14.05 19.33
N ILE A 224 4.01 -14.98 18.50
CA ILE A 224 3.97 -14.80 17.03
C ILE A 224 3.13 -13.56 16.67
N TYR A 225 1.93 -13.44 17.22
CA TYR A 225 1.08 -12.28 16.95
C TYR A 225 1.69 -10.97 17.48
N ALA A 226 2.30 -11.00 18.67
CA ALA A 226 3.00 -9.84 19.23
C ALA A 226 4.19 -9.40 18.35
N ILE A 227 5.00 -10.35 17.87
CA ILE A 227 6.14 -10.09 16.96
C ILE A 227 5.62 -9.46 15.66
N THR A 228 4.66 -10.09 15.00
CA THR A 228 4.08 -9.59 13.76
C THR A 228 3.47 -8.20 13.94
N LYS A 229 2.73 -7.98 15.03
CA LYS A 229 2.13 -6.67 15.33
C LYS A 229 3.19 -5.62 15.62
N ALA A 230 4.26 -5.95 16.32
CA ALA A 230 5.36 -5.02 16.59
C ALA A 230 6.12 -4.61 15.31
N ILE A 231 6.32 -5.53 14.37
CA ILE A 231 6.91 -5.23 13.04
C ILE A 231 5.97 -4.35 12.22
N ARG A 232 4.67 -4.70 12.16
CA ARG A 232 3.66 -3.94 11.38
C ARG A 232 3.45 -2.52 11.90
N LEU A 233 3.54 -2.33 13.22
CA LEU A 233 3.51 -1.02 13.85
C LEU A 233 4.87 -0.30 13.83
N GLU A 234 5.87 -0.90 13.19
CA GLU A 234 7.24 -0.36 13.07
C GLU A 234 7.88 -0.04 14.44
N LEU A 235 7.45 -0.74 15.49
CA LEU A 235 8.00 -0.61 16.83
C LEU A 235 9.35 -1.31 16.97
N ILE A 236 9.59 -2.30 16.10
CA ILE A 236 10.86 -2.98 15.87
C ILE A 236 11.11 -3.12 14.38
N PHE A 237 12.39 -3.15 14.01
CA PHE A 237 12.85 -3.53 12.68
C PHE A 237 13.75 -4.76 12.86
N PRO A 238 13.37 -5.94 12.32
CA PRO A 238 14.23 -7.11 12.38
C PRO A 238 15.59 -6.80 11.74
N ASN A 239 16.66 -7.00 12.49
CA ASN A 239 18.02 -6.83 11.99
C ASN A 239 18.54 -8.18 11.53
N VAL A 240 19.29 -8.21 10.43
CA VAL A 240 20.03 -9.40 10.03
C VAL A 240 21.00 -9.75 11.17
N VAL A 241 20.70 -10.82 11.91
CA VAL A 241 21.63 -11.37 12.88
C VAL A 241 22.74 -12.05 12.11
N THR A 242 23.84 -11.33 11.89
CA THR A 242 25.08 -12.00 11.53
C THR A 242 25.51 -12.80 12.75
N TYR A 243 25.54 -14.14 12.60
CA TYR A 243 26.16 -15.02 13.58
C TYR A 243 27.66 -14.70 13.62
N GLN A 244 28.04 -13.60 14.27
CA GLN A 244 29.40 -13.46 14.75
C GLN A 244 29.56 -14.54 15.81
N LYS A 245 30.32 -15.56 15.43
CA LYS A 245 30.81 -16.62 16.30
C LYS A 245 31.30 -15.99 17.59
N TRP A 246 30.63 -16.31 18.68
CA TRP A 246 31.15 -16.16 20.03
C TRP A 246 32.07 -17.35 20.32
#